data_AF-A0A1I3CIH8-F1
#
_entry.id   AF-A0A1I3CIH8-F1
#
_cell.length_a   1.000
_cell.length_b   1.000
_cell.length_c   1.000
_cell.angle_alpha   90.00
_cell.angle_beta   90.00
_cell.angle_gamma   90.00
#
_symmetry.space_group_name_H-M   'P 1'
#
loop_
_entity.id
_entity.type
_entity.pdbx_description
1 polymer ?
#
loop_
_entity_poly.entity_id
_entity_poly.type
_entity_poly.pdbx_seq_one_letter_code
_entity_poly.pdbx_strand_id
1 'polypeptide(L)'
;MISVKNVSIQGLPVLEIFPAEQENQALPTVIFYHGWTSQKESAMVNGYELAKNGFRALLPEADLHGERKPSSSATQENMDFWRVVVHNLQEMESMIDYYQQKGLIDEDRIGVAGLSMGGITTCAALTQFPWIKAAAVLMGSPSPVLFSKWLLQSKWAEGMDVPFDQEAFDEMTAPLKKIALNLQPEKIAERPIYFWHGTNDDLVPYKLTADFYEKVKDEPYAKNLQFQTTKGGIHKVPYTVSVEMASFFEKVL
;
A
#
# COMPACT_ATOMS: atom_id res chain seq x y z
N MET A 1 -20.28 17.86 1.04
CA MET A 1 -20.12 17.25 2.37
C MET A 1 -19.43 15.90 2.19
N ILE A 2 -18.54 15.50 3.09
CA ILE A 2 -17.87 14.19 3.05
C ILE A 2 -18.48 13.30 4.13
N SER A 3 -18.82 12.06 3.76
CA SER A 3 -19.32 11.03 4.67
C SER A 3 -18.20 10.06 5.04
N VAL A 4 -18.26 9.53 6.25
CA VAL A 4 -17.35 8.48 6.78
C VAL A 4 -18.22 7.38 7.39
N LYS A 5 -18.00 6.12 7.00
CA LYS A 5 -18.76 4.96 7.48
C LYS A 5 -17.83 3.82 7.88
N ASN A 6 -18.16 3.13 8.96
CA ASN A 6 -17.59 1.83 9.26
C ASN A 6 -18.43 0.75 8.58
N VAL A 7 -17.79 -0.09 7.80
CA VAL A 7 -18.39 -1.22 7.08
C VAL A 7 -17.65 -2.49 7.48
N SER A 8 -18.37 -3.60 7.64
CA SER A 8 -17.76 -4.92 7.82
C SER A 8 -18.08 -5.79 6.60
N ILE A 9 -17.03 -6.29 5.95
CA ILE A 9 -17.10 -7.11 4.74
C ILE A 9 -16.57 -8.50 5.09
N GLN A 10 -17.45 -9.47 5.34
CA GLN A 10 -17.05 -10.83 5.73
C GLN A 10 -16.11 -10.86 6.96
N GLY A 11 -16.29 -9.92 7.89
CA GLY A 11 -15.41 -9.77 9.06
C GLY A 11 -14.22 -8.84 8.86
N LEU A 12 -13.90 -8.41 7.63
CA LEU A 12 -12.94 -7.35 7.35
C LEU A 12 -13.56 -5.99 7.70
N PRO A 13 -13.00 -5.23 8.66
CA PRO A 13 -13.41 -3.87 8.92
C PRO A 13 -12.83 -2.91 7.89
N VAL A 14 -13.67 -2.01 7.39
CA VAL A 14 -13.29 -1.00 6.40
C VAL A 14 -13.89 0.34 6.81
N LEU A 15 -13.05 1.38 6.80
CA LEU A 15 -13.52 2.76 6.87
C LEU A 15 -13.75 3.25 5.44
N GLU A 16 -14.99 3.53 5.10
CA GLU A 16 -15.44 4.00 3.81
C GLU A 16 -15.64 5.52 3.85
N ILE A 17 -15.01 6.27 2.94
CA ILE A 17 -15.05 7.73 2.89
C ILE A 17 -15.41 8.20 1.47
N PHE A 18 -16.43 9.05 1.33
CA PHE A 18 -16.97 9.43 0.01
C PHE A 18 -17.77 10.75 0.06
N PRO A 19 -18.06 11.39 -1.10
CA PRO A 19 -18.96 12.53 -1.19
C PRO A 19 -20.38 12.15 -0.77
N ALA A 20 -20.93 12.80 0.27
CA ALA A 20 -22.18 12.39 0.91
C ALA A 20 -23.37 12.24 -0.05
N GLU A 21 -23.48 13.13 -1.04
CA GLU A 21 -24.56 13.14 -2.05
C GLU A 21 -24.47 11.98 -3.06
N GLN A 22 -23.37 11.24 -3.07
CA GLN A 22 -23.07 10.18 -4.03
C GLN A 22 -23.00 8.79 -3.39
N GLU A 23 -23.63 8.63 -2.22
CA GLU A 23 -23.61 7.38 -1.44
C GLU A 23 -23.91 6.13 -2.26
N ASN A 24 -24.98 6.17 -3.06
CA ASN A 24 -25.49 5.03 -3.84
C ASN A 24 -25.06 5.06 -5.31
N GLN A 25 -24.04 5.86 -5.65
CA GLN A 25 -23.52 5.96 -7.01
C GLN A 25 -22.24 5.14 -7.16
N ALA A 26 -22.03 4.62 -8.37
CA ALA A 26 -20.75 4.08 -8.80
C ALA A 26 -19.72 5.22 -8.87
N LEU A 27 -18.65 5.12 -8.07
CA LEU A 27 -17.59 6.12 -7.99
C LEU A 27 -16.24 5.53 -8.38
N PRO A 28 -15.32 6.33 -8.93
CA PRO A 28 -13.92 5.91 -9.00
C PRO A 28 -13.45 5.62 -7.58
N THR A 29 -12.72 4.52 -7.41
CA THR A 29 -12.47 3.94 -6.08
C THR A 29 -10.99 3.78 -5.84
N VAL A 30 -10.52 4.19 -4.64
CA VAL A 30 -9.14 3.96 -4.22
C VAL A 30 -9.13 3.22 -2.89
N ILE A 31 -8.49 2.05 -2.89
CA ILE A 31 -8.17 1.34 -1.65
C ILE A 31 -6.90 1.94 -1.08
N PHE A 32 -6.89 2.31 0.20
CA PHE A 32 -5.69 2.83 0.85
C PHE A 32 -5.32 2.01 2.09
N TYR A 33 -4.14 1.38 2.07
CA TYR A 33 -3.61 0.60 3.21
C TYR A 33 -2.74 1.46 4.13
N HIS A 34 -2.97 1.32 5.45
CA HIS A 34 -2.18 1.98 6.48
C HIS A 34 -0.82 1.28 6.73
N GLY A 35 0.03 1.92 7.54
CA GLY A 35 1.35 1.41 7.91
C GLY A 35 1.34 0.36 9.02
N TRP A 36 2.47 -0.33 9.20
CA TRP A 36 2.69 -1.29 10.29
C TRP A 36 2.48 -0.62 11.65
N THR A 37 1.94 -1.36 12.63
CA THR A 37 1.56 -0.89 13.99
C THR A 37 0.48 0.21 14.04
N SER A 38 -0.09 0.59 12.89
CA SER A 38 -1.14 1.60 12.82
C SER A 38 -2.55 0.97 12.76
N GLN A 39 -3.53 1.77 12.35
CA GLN A 39 -4.93 1.37 12.19
C GLN A 39 -5.60 2.13 11.05
N LYS A 40 -6.72 1.65 10.52
CA LYS A 40 -7.45 2.29 9.40
C LYS A 40 -7.76 3.78 9.60
N GLU A 41 -8.08 4.23 10.83
CA GLU A 41 -8.38 5.65 11.12
C GLU A 41 -7.15 6.56 10.96
N SER A 42 -5.94 6.02 11.06
CA SER A 42 -4.72 6.79 10.81
C SER A 42 -4.62 7.30 9.37
N ALA A 43 -5.27 6.61 8.43
CA ALA A 43 -5.31 6.94 7.01
C ALA A 43 -6.48 7.89 6.65
N MET A 44 -7.22 8.42 7.64
CA MET A 44 -8.35 9.32 7.38
C MET A 44 -7.96 10.54 6.54
N VAL A 45 -6.77 11.12 6.74
CA VAL A 45 -6.31 12.26 5.93
C VAL A 45 -6.25 11.87 4.45
N ASN A 46 -5.72 10.69 4.13
CA ASN A 46 -5.62 10.20 2.75
C ASN A 46 -7.02 9.94 2.16
N GLY A 47 -7.88 9.23 2.90
CA GLY A 47 -9.24 8.95 2.44
C GLY A 47 -10.10 10.22 2.28
N TYR A 48 -9.92 11.21 3.15
CA TYR A 48 -10.62 12.50 3.06
C TYR A 48 -10.20 13.31 1.84
N GLU A 49 -8.89 13.38 1.54
CA GLU A 49 -8.41 14.07 0.34
C GLU A 49 -8.85 13.34 -0.94
N LEU A 50 -8.89 12.01 -0.95
CA LEU A 50 -9.49 11.25 -2.06
C LEU A 50 -10.98 11.59 -2.25
N ALA A 51 -11.77 11.56 -1.18
CA ALA A 51 -13.19 11.85 -1.25
C ALA A 51 -13.49 13.30 -1.68
N LYS A 52 -12.63 14.27 -1.32
CA LYS A 52 -12.73 15.64 -1.84
C LYS A 52 -12.59 15.72 -3.36
N ASN A 53 -11.87 14.78 -3.97
CA ASN A 53 -11.68 14.68 -5.41
C ASN A 53 -12.68 13.71 -6.06
N GLY A 54 -13.80 13.40 -5.40
CA GLY A 54 -14.89 12.60 -5.97
C GLY A 54 -14.71 11.08 -5.90
N PHE A 55 -13.69 10.59 -5.19
CA PHE A 55 -13.44 9.16 -5.04
C PHE A 55 -14.22 8.55 -3.87
N ARG A 56 -14.54 7.25 -4.00
CA ARG A 56 -14.83 6.39 -2.84
C ARG A 56 -13.50 5.84 -2.32
N ALA A 57 -13.09 6.28 -1.14
CA ALA A 57 -11.89 5.76 -0.48
C ALA A 57 -12.25 4.62 0.48
N LEU A 58 -11.56 3.49 0.34
CA LEU A 58 -11.73 2.30 1.16
C LEU A 58 -10.47 2.08 2.00
N LEU A 59 -10.58 2.19 3.33
CA LEU A 59 -9.46 2.02 4.25
C LEU A 59 -9.66 0.73 5.05
N PRO A 60 -9.17 -0.42 4.56
CA PRO A 60 -9.27 -1.68 5.30
C PRO A 60 -8.36 -1.71 6.53
N GLU A 61 -8.82 -2.36 7.60
CA GLU A 61 -7.99 -2.72 8.74
C GLU A 61 -7.13 -3.92 8.38
N ALA A 62 -5.80 -3.75 8.44
CA ALA A 62 -4.87 -4.86 8.20
C ALA A 62 -5.01 -5.96 9.27
N ASP A 63 -4.69 -7.20 8.89
CA ASP A 63 -4.70 -8.30 9.84
C ASP A 63 -3.81 -8.03 11.06
N LEU A 64 -4.27 -8.40 12.25
CA LEU A 64 -3.59 -8.17 13.55
C LEU A 64 -3.42 -6.68 13.96
N HIS A 65 -4.03 -5.74 13.23
CA HIS A 65 -3.94 -4.31 13.50
C HIS A 65 -5.28 -3.72 13.97
N GLY A 66 -5.22 -2.52 14.57
CA GLY A 66 -6.40 -1.79 15.04
C GLY A 66 -7.41 -2.68 15.78
N GLU A 67 -8.64 -2.73 15.28
CA GLU A 67 -9.71 -3.52 15.90
C GLU A 67 -9.58 -5.05 15.71
N ARG A 68 -8.66 -5.49 14.85
CA ARG A 68 -8.31 -6.92 14.65
C ARG A 68 -7.16 -7.38 15.55
N LYS A 69 -6.59 -6.49 16.37
CA LYS A 69 -5.45 -6.83 17.24
C LYS A 69 -5.89 -7.79 18.37
N PRO A 70 -5.24 -8.96 18.54
CA PRO A 70 -5.55 -9.88 19.64
C PRO A 70 -5.29 -9.24 21.01
N SER A 71 -6.14 -9.51 22.00
CA SER A 71 -6.05 -8.94 23.35
C SER A 71 -4.83 -9.41 24.16
N SER A 72 -4.13 -10.45 23.72
CA SER A 72 -3.04 -11.11 24.47
C SER A 72 -1.69 -11.19 23.73
N SER A 73 -1.46 -10.41 22.68
CA SER A 73 -0.26 -10.56 21.83
C SER A 73 1.02 -10.03 22.49
N ALA A 74 1.61 -10.83 23.37
CA ALA A 74 3.01 -10.72 23.71
C ALA A 74 3.83 -11.54 22.66
N THR A 75 4.79 -10.88 22.01
CA THR A 75 6.07 -11.49 21.55
C THR A 75 6.24 -12.14 20.15
N GLN A 76 5.50 -11.79 19.07
CA GLN A 76 5.99 -12.06 17.68
C GLN A 76 5.62 -11.00 16.62
N GLU A 77 5.41 -9.73 16.99
CA GLU A 77 4.91 -8.70 16.05
C GLU A 77 5.73 -8.63 14.75
N ASN A 78 7.06 -8.67 14.79
CA ASN A 78 7.88 -8.49 13.58
C ASN A 78 7.91 -9.71 12.63
N MET A 79 7.66 -10.94 13.10
CA MET A 79 7.69 -12.14 12.23
C MET A 79 6.45 -12.25 11.34
N ASP A 80 5.38 -11.53 11.71
CA ASP A 80 4.10 -11.60 11.01
C ASP A 80 3.98 -10.59 9.87
N PHE A 81 5.01 -9.77 9.64
CA PHE A 81 4.99 -8.68 8.65
C PHE A 81 4.52 -9.14 7.27
N TRP A 82 5.16 -10.16 6.71
CA TRP A 82 4.80 -10.67 5.38
C TRP A 82 3.48 -11.44 5.38
N ARG A 83 3.07 -12.03 6.50
CA ARG A 83 1.74 -12.65 6.64
C ARG A 83 0.66 -11.60 6.48
N VAL A 84 0.78 -10.45 7.15
CA VAL A 84 -0.17 -9.33 7.04
C VAL A 84 -0.20 -8.78 5.61
N VAL A 85 0.97 -8.56 4.98
CA VAL A 85 1.03 -8.10 3.58
C VAL A 85 0.30 -9.06 2.64
N VAL A 86 0.51 -10.38 2.78
CA VAL A 86 -0.19 -11.39 1.96
C VAL A 86 -1.69 -11.42 2.26
N HIS A 87 -2.09 -11.30 3.53
CA HIS A 87 -3.49 -11.29 3.93
C HIS A 87 -4.24 -10.08 3.33
N ASN A 88 -3.61 -8.90 3.33
CA ASN A 88 -4.14 -7.71 2.68
C ASN A 88 -4.46 -7.94 1.20
N LEU A 89 -3.61 -8.69 0.49
CA LEU A 89 -3.83 -9.04 -0.92
C LEU A 89 -5.01 -10.01 -1.07
N GLN A 90 -5.11 -11.01 -0.19
CA GLN A 90 -6.20 -11.99 -0.23
C GLN A 90 -7.56 -11.34 0.02
N GLU A 91 -7.64 -10.37 0.93
CA GLU A 91 -8.89 -9.68 1.25
C GLU A 91 -9.28 -8.59 0.23
N MET A 92 -8.33 -8.12 -0.59
CA MET A 92 -8.56 -7.07 -1.58
C MET A 92 -9.64 -7.44 -2.60
N GLU A 93 -9.58 -8.65 -3.13
CA GLU A 93 -10.53 -9.14 -4.14
C GLU A 93 -11.95 -9.20 -3.57
N SER A 94 -12.12 -9.83 -2.39
CA SER A 94 -13.40 -9.88 -1.68
C SER A 94 -13.99 -8.49 -1.38
N MET A 95 -13.14 -7.51 -1.09
CA MET A 95 -13.57 -6.13 -0.86
C MET A 95 -14.07 -5.48 -2.15
N ILE A 96 -13.35 -5.63 -3.26
CA ILE A 96 -13.80 -5.11 -4.57
C ILE A 96 -15.12 -5.77 -4.99
N ASP A 97 -15.20 -7.10 -4.91
CA ASP A 97 -16.42 -7.86 -5.25
C ASP A 97 -17.63 -7.37 -4.46
N TYR A 98 -17.47 -7.12 -3.15
CA TYR A 98 -18.53 -6.62 -2.29
C TYR A 98 -19.11 -5.29 -2.79
N TYR A 99 -18.24 -4.35 -3.17
CA TYR A 99 -18.67 -3.04 -3.64
C TYR A 99 -19.18 -3.06 -5.09
N GLN A 100 -18.64 -3.93 -5.95
CA GLN A 100 -19.15 -4.18 -7.31
C GLN A 100 -20.58 -4.72 -7.29
N GLN A 101 -20.84 -5.74 -6.46
CA GLN A 101 -22.18 -6.33 -6.34
C GLN A 101 -23.24 -5.32 -5.86
N LYS A 102 -22.82 -4.27 -5.16
CA LYS A 102 -23.69 -3.17 -4.73
C LYS A 102 -23.82 -2.05 -5.76
N GLY A 103 -23.10 -2.11 -6.88
CA GLY A 103 -23.08 -1.05 -7.90
C GLY A 103 -22.45 0.25 -7.42
N LEU A 104 -21.52 0.18 -6.45
CA LEU A 104 -20.94 1.35 -5.77
C LEU A 104 -19.58 1.78 -6.31
N ILE A 105 -19.01 1.02 -7.26
CA ILE A 105 -17.71 1.33 -7.87
C ILE A 105 -17.80 1.37 -9.39
N ASP A 106 -17.01 2.27 -9.95
CA ASP A 106 -16.68 2.29 -11.36
C ASP A 106 -15.51 1.33 -11.63
N GLU A 107 -15.81 0.20 -12.28
CA GLU A 107 -14.87 -0.91 -12.48
C GLU A 107 -13.66 -0.54 -13.35
N ASP A 108 -13.82 0.48 -14.20
CA ASP A 108 -12.75 0.97 -15.06
C ASP A 108 -11.85 2.00 -14.37
N ARG A 109 -12.17 2.37 -13.12
CA ARG A 109 -11.49 3.43 -12.38
C ARG A 109 -11.18 3.03 -10.94
N ILE A 110 -10.43 1.94 -10.80
CA ILE A 110 -9.97 1.41 -9.51
C ILE A 110 -8.47 1.67 -9.33
N GLY A 111 -8.13 2.36 -8.24
CA GLY A 111 -6.76 2.58 -7.80
C GLY A 111 -6.43 1.91 -6.47
N VAL A 112 -5.14 1.78 -6.19
CA VAL A 112 -4.63 1.34 -4.87
C VAL A 112 -3.55 2.28 -4.38
N ALA A 113 -3.53 2.55 -3.09
CA ALA A 113 -2.51 3.35 -2.46
C ALA A 113 -2.16 2.80 -1.08
N GLY A 114 -1.08 3.30 -0.52
CA GLY A 114 -0.77 3.04 0.86
C GLY A 114 0.53 3.67 1.31
N LEU A 115 0.72 3.66 2.63
CA LEU A 115 1.91 4.20 3.28
C LEU A 115 2.72 3.11 3.98
N SER A 116 4.05 3.16 3.88
CA SER A 116 4.96 2.22 4.57
C SER A 116 4.64 0.77 4.21
N MET A 117 4.21 -0.06 5.17
CA MET A 117 3.64 -1.40 4.90
C MET A 117 2.56 -1.35 3.81
N GLY A 118 1.61 -0.41 3.90
CA GLY A 118 0.58 -0.24 2.87
C GLY A 118 1.14 0.11 1.50
N GLY A 119 2.26 0.83 1.45
CA GLY A 119 3.00 1.09 0.20
C GLY A 119 3.65 -0.18 -0.37
N ILE A 120 4.18 -1.05 0.49
CA ILE A 120 4.67 -2.38 0.11
C ILE A 120 3.51 -3.27 -0.39
N THR A 121 2.37 -3.27 0.30
CA THR A 121 1.13 -3.94 -0.14
C THR A 121 0.68 -3.42 -1.50
N THR A 122 0.76 -2.11 -1.74
CA THR A 122 0.42 -1.47 -3.03
C THR A 122 1.32 -1.99 -4.15
N CYS A 123 2.64 -2.03 -3.95
CA CYS A 123 3.58 -2.62 -4.90
C CYS A 123 3.28 -4.10 -5.18
N ALA A 124 2.97 -4.86 -4.13
CA ALA A 124 2.60 -6.27 -4.26
C ALA A 124 1.29 -6.46 -5.04
N ALA A 125 0.27 -5.64 -4.76
CA ALA A 125 -1.02 -5.68 -5.42
C ALA A 125 -0.91 -5.46 -6.94
N LEU A 126 -0.06 -4.52 -7.38
CA LEU A 126 0.22 -4.30 -8.80
C LEU A 126 0.69 -5.57 -9.52
N THR A 127 1.34 -6.49 -8.80
CA THR A 127 1.82 -7.74 -9.39
C THR A 127 0.76 -8.84 -9.49
N GLN A 128 -0.32 -8.74 -8.72
CA GLN A 128 -1.35 -9.77 -8.59
C GLN A 128 -2.65 -9.38 -9.31
N PHE A 129 -2.94 -8.09 -9.41
CA PHE A 129 -4.25 -7.59 -9.84
C PHE A 129 -4.13 -6.70 -11.09
N PRO A 130 -4.40 -7.25 -12.29
CA PRO A 130 -4.40 -6.48 -13.55
C PRO A 130 -5.53 -5.46 -13.63
N TRP A 131 -6.60 -5.61 -12.84
CA TRP A 131 -7.74 -4.68 -12.82
C TRP A 131 -7.40 -3.33 -12.17
N ILE A 132 -6.33 -3.26 -11.35
CA ILE A 132 -5.83 -1.99 -10.80
C ILE A 132 -5.37 -1.10 -11.94
N LYS A 133 -5.90 0.12 -12.03
CA LYS A 133 -5.67 1.08 -13.12
C LYS A 133 -4.61 2.12 -12.79
N ALA A 134 -4.48 2.53 -11.53
CA ALA A 134 -3.46 3.46 -11.07
C ALA A 134 -3.03 3.12 -9.63
N ALA A 135 -1.83 3.57 -9.24
CA ALA A 135 -1.37 3.37 -7.87
C ALA A 135 -0.56 4.53 -7.30
N ALA A 136 -0.58 4.66 -5.96
CA ALA A 136 0.28 5.59 -5.23
C ALA A 136 0.99 4.91 -4.05
N VAL A 137 2.32 4.92 -4.08
CA VAL A 137 3.18 4.27 -3.08
C VAL A 137 3.86 5.36 -2.25
N LEU A 138 3.42 5.53 -1.01
CA LEU A 138 4.00 6.49 -0.09
C LEU A 138 4.97 5.76 0.83
N MET A 139 6.25 6.11 0.79
CA MET A 139 7.33 5.54 1.63
C MET A 139 7.35 4.00 1.73
N GLY A 140 6.89 3.32 0.68
CA GLY A 140 6.88 1.85 0.58
C GLY A 140 8.15 1.32 -0.10
N SER A 141 8.15 0.04 -0.45
CA SER A 141 9.22 -0.59 -1.21
C SER A 141 8.67 -1.59 -2.24
N PRO A 142 9.18 -1.58 -3.49
CA PRO A 142 8.83 -2.57 -4.51
C PRO A 142 9.61 -3.88 -4.37
N SER A 143 10.51 -3.97 -3.37
CA SER A 143 11.51 -5.03 -3.27
C SER A 143 11.40 -5.85 -1.97
N PRO A 144 10.37 -6.70 -1.80
CA PRO A 144 10.18 -7.55 -0.62
C PRO A 144 11.43 -8.30 -0.14
N VAL A 145 12.14 -8.97 -1.05
CA VAL A 145 13.34 -9.76 -0.69
C VAL A 145 14.47 -8.86 -0.17
N LEU A 146 14.75 -7.75 -0.85
CA LEU A 146 15.78 -6.81 -0.40
C LEU A 146 15.39 -6.08 0.88
N PHE A 147 14.09 -5.80 1.05
CA PHE A 147 13.57 -5.22 2.29
C PHE A 147 13.69 -6.20 3.45
N SER A 148 13.40 -7.49 3.27
CA SER A 148 13.66 -8.53 4.27
C SER A 148 15.13 -8.59 4.66
N LYS A 149 16.03 -8.54 3.68
CA LYS A 149 17.48 -8.50 3.96
C LYS A 149 17.87 -7.26 4.77
N TRP A 150 17.30 -6.11 4.45
CA TRP A 150 17.53 -4.87 5.19
C TRP A 150 16.97 -4.94 6.62
N LEU A 151 15.76 -5.49 6.81
CA LEU A 151 15.13 -5.63 8.12
C LEU A 151 16.04 -6.36 9.11
N LEU A 152 16.70 -7.44 8.67
CA LEU A 152 17.65 -8.23 9.47
C LEU A 152 18.88 -7.44 9.93
N GLN A 153 19.22 -6.36 9.25
CA GLN A 153 20.38 -5.51 9.55
C GLN A 153 19.96 -4.16 10.19
N SER A 154 18.65 -3.96 10.36
CA SER A 154 18.09 -2.71 10.85
C SER A 154 17.80 -2.79 12.36
N LYS A 155 17.44 -1.64 12.93
CA LYS A 155 16.95 -1.56 14.33
C LYS A 155 15.77 -2.49 14.64
N TRP A 156 15.04 -2.97 13.63
CA TRP A 156 13.94 -3.92 13.81
C TRP A 156 14.41 -5.31 14.26
N ALA A 157 15.67 -5.66 13.99
CA ALA A 157 16.28 -6.92 14.41
C ALA A 157 17.09 -6.78 15.71
N GLU A 158 17.17 -5.58 16.32
CA GLU A 158 17.84 -5.40 17.61
C GLU A 158 17.20 -6.28 18.68
N GLY A 159 18.01 -7.08 19.37
CA GLY A 159 17.55 -8.02 20.40
C GLY A 159 17.00 -9.34 19.86
N MET A 160 16.98 -9.55 18.54
CA MET A 160 16.72 -10.86 17.95
C MET A 160 18.03 -11.61 17.75
N ASP A 161 18.06 -12.88 18.17
CA ASP A 161 19.14 -13.79 17.80
C ASP A 161 18.83 -14.33 16.40
N VAL A 162 19.37 -13.69 15.37
CA VAL A 162 19.18 -14.10 13.96
C VAL A 162 20.48 -14.69 13.42
N PRO A 163 20.83 -15.95 13.76
CA PRO A 163 21.84 -16.68 13.03
C PRO A 163 21.30 -16.93 11.61
N PHE A 164 22.06 -16.51 10.61
CA PHE A 164 21.56 -16.53 9.25
C PHE A 164 22.59 -17.07 8.28
N ASP A 165 22.29 -18.25 7.76
CA ASP A 165 22.89 -18.73 6.53
C ASP A 165 22.11 -18.20 5.31
N GLN A 166 22.78 -18.08 4.18
CA GLN A 166 22.19 -17.53 2.96
C GLN A 166 21.12 -18.46 2.36
N GLU A 167 21.21 -19.77 2.59
CA GLU A 167 20.29 -20.77 2.01
C GLU A 167 18.91 -20.69 2.69
N ALA A 168 18.87 -20.64 4.03
CA ALA A 168 17.68 -20.47 4.84
C ALA A 168 16.96 -19.15 4.53
N PHE A 169 17.71 -18.08 4.24
CA PHE A 169 17.10 -16.84 3.76
C PHE A 169 16.40 -16.99 2.43
N ASP A 170 17.08 -17.61 1.48
CA ASP A 170 16.60 -17.75 0.13
C ASP A 170 15.36 -18.64 0.12
N GLU A 171 15.33 -19.67 0.98
CA GLU A 171 14.14 -20.49 1.23
C GLU A 171 13.01 -19.68 1.85
N MET A 172 13.26 -18.95 2.95
CA MET A 172 12.25 -18.14 3.65
C MET A 172 11.66 -17.04 2.76
N THR A 173 12.47 -16.42 1.91
CA THR A 173 12.04 -15.30 1.05
C THR A 173 11.62 -15.72 -0.35
N ALA A 174 11.79 -16.99 -0.74
CA ALA A 174 11.35 -17.50 -2.03
C ALA A 174 9.87 -17.18 -2.35
N PRO A 175 8.91 -17.32 -1.41
CA PRO A 175 7.51 -16.95 -1.68
C PRO A 175 7.32 -15.48 -2.02
N LEU A 176 8.14 -14.58 -1.44
CA LEU A 176 8.03 -13.13 -1.62
C LEU A 176 8.38 -12.70 -3.05
N LYS A 177 9.17 -13.50 -3.78
CA LYS A 177 9.51 -13.23 -5.18
C LYS A 177 8.26 -13.11 -6.07
N LYS A 178 7.17 -13.82 -5.74
CA LYS A 178 5.91 -13.78 -6.49
C LYS A 178 5.20 -12.43 -6.41
N ILE A 179 5.41 -11.68 -5.33
CA ILE A 179 4.80 -10.37 -5.08
C ILE A 179 5.79 -9.21 -5.20
N ALA A 180 7.02 -9.49 -5.65
CA ALA A 180 8.10 -8.52 -5.70
C ALA A 180 8.10 -7.75 -7.03
N LEU A 181 7.55 -6.53 -7.05
CA LEU A 181 7.46 -5.72 -8.27
C LEU A 181 8.83 -5.45 -8.92
N ASN A 182 9.90 -5.33 -8.12
CA ASN A 182 11.25 -5.14 -8.64
C ASN A 182 11.81 -6.33 -9.46
N LEU A 183 11.22 -7.52 -9.31
CA LEU A 183 11.59 -8.73 -10.05
C LEU A 183 10.72 -8.98 -11.29
N GLN A 184 9.60 -8.26 -11.42
CA GLN A 184 8.63 -8.36 -12.51
C GLN A 184 8.11 -6.95 -12.88
N PRO A 185 9.01 -6.00 -13.20
CA PRO A 185 8.66 -4.60 -13.42
C PRO A 185 7.73 -4.39 -14.63
N GLU A 186 7.74 -5.29 -15.61
CA GLU A 186 6.83 -5.29 -16.76
C GLU A 186 5.36 -5.34 -16.34
N LYS A 187 5.07 -5.87 -15.14
CA LYS A 187 3.72 -5.86 -14.58
C LYS A 187 3.22 -4.45 -14.32
N ILE A 188 4.05 -3.40 -14.27
CA ILE A 188 3.56 -2.02 -14.23
C ILE A 188 2.57 -1.77 -15.39
N ALA A 189 2.81 -2.36 -16.56
CA ALA A 189 1.84 -2.39 -17.66
C ALA A 189 1.32 -1.01 -18.07
N GLU A 190 2.21 -0.02 -18.13
CA GLU A 190 1.92 1.39 -18.48
C GLU A 190 0.92 2.09 -17.55
N ARG A 191 0.57 1.48 -16.42
CA ARG A 191 -0.32 2.09 -15.45
C ARG A 191 0.34 3.33 -14.83
N PRO A 192 -0.40 4.42 -14.62
CA PRO A 192 0.09 5.55 -13.83
C PRO A 192 0.43 5.09 -12.42
N ILE A 193 1.69 5.31 -12.00
CA ILE A 193 2.13 5.02 -10.64
C ILE A 193 2.90 6.22 -10.09
N TYR A 194 2.44 6.72 -8.94
CA TYR A 194 3.10 7.77 -8.19
C TYR A 194 3.85 7.19 -6.99
N PHE A 195 5.16 7.40 -6.94
CA PHE A 195 5.99 7.10 -5.77
C PHE A 195 6.32 8.40 -5.04
N TRP A 196 6.26 8.35 -3.71
CA TRP A 196 6.84 9.40 -2.86
C TRP A 196 7.72 8.79 -1.77
N HIS A 197 8.89 9.36 -1.50
CA HIS A 197 9.76 8.88 -0.42
C HIS A 197 10.66 9.99 0.16
N GLY A 198 10.88 9.98 1.48
CA GLY A 198 11.83 10.85 2.16
C GLY A 198 13.26 10.28 2.19
N THR A 199 14.29 11.09 1.94
CA THR A 199 15.67 10.55 1.82
C THR A 199 16.30 10.08 3.14
N ASN A 200 15.77 10.52 4.28
CA ASN A 200 16.24 10.19 5.62
C ASN A 200 15.28 9.23 6.34
N ASP A 201 14.51 8.45 5.59
CA ASP A 201 13.67 7.39 6.12
C ASP A 201 14.54 6.26 6.70
N ASP A 202 14.42 6.05 8.02
CA ASP A 202 15.16 5.06 8.79
C ASP A 202 14.32 3.80 9.13
N LEU A 203 13.10 3.70 8.59
CA LEU A 203 12.18 2.57 8.77
C LEU A 203 11.95 1.81 7.46
N VAL A 204 11.91 2.49 6.32
CA VAL A 204 11.90 1.89 4.99
C VAL A 204 12.98 2.56 4.15
N PRO A 205 14.03 1.82 3.74
CA PRO A 205 15.19 2.42 3.09
C PRO A 205 14.83 3.02 1.73
N TYR A 206 14.92 4.35 1.64
CA TYR A 206 14.69 5.17 0.43
C TYR A 206 15.32 4.55 -0.83
N LYS A 207 16.56 4.05 -0.68
CA LYS A 207 17.37 3.52 -1.78
C LYS A 207 16.67 2.37 -2.53
N LEU A 208 15.88 1.52 -1.87
CA LEU A 208 15.21 0.41 -2.55
C LEU A 208 14.18 0.87 -3.58
N THR A 209 13.46 1.96 -3.27
CA THR A 209 12.47 2.55 -4.19
C THR A 209 13.16 3.41 -5.24
N ALA A 210 14.18 4.19 -4.86
CA ALA A 210 14.93 5.01 -5.79
C ALA A 210 15.68 4.18 -6.84
N ASP A 211 16.39 3.13 -6.44
CA ASP A 211 17.11 2.24 -7.36
C ASP A 211 16.14 1.54 -8.33
N PHE A 212 14.96 1.13 -7.84
CA PHE A 212 13.93 0.54 -8.68
C PHE A 212 13.44 1.54 -9.73
N TYR A 213 13.09 2.77 -9.31
CA TYR A 213 12.64 3.81 -10.23
C TYR A 213 13.70 4.11 -11.29
N GLU A 214 14.94 4.35 -10.89
CA GLU A 214 16.04 4.64 -11.81
C GLU A 214 16.29 3.51 -12.80
N LYS A 215 16.10 2.24 -12.38
CA LYS A 215 16.23 1.08 -13.26
C LYS A 215 15.14 1.00 -14.34
N VAL A 216 13.92 1.45 -14.05
CA VAL A 216 12.76 1.21 -14.93
C VAL A 216 12.24 2.45 -15.64
N LYS A 217 12.58 3.67 -15.21
CA LYS A 217 11.95 4.91 -15.67
C LYS A 217 11.98 5.14 -17.19
N ASP A 218 12.97 4.58 -17.89
CA ASP A 218 13.14 4.73 -19.34
C ASP A 218 12.51 3.57 -20.14
N GLU A 219 11.90 2.59 -19.46
CA GLU A 219 11.25 1.43 -20.08
C GLU A 219 9.83 1.78 -20.56
N PRO A 220 9.36 1.22 -21.71
CA PRO A 220 8.04 1.55 -22.25
C PRO A 220 6.89 1.28 -21.28
N TYR A 221 6.96 0.17 -20.54
CA TYR A 221 5.94 -0.22 -19.56
C TYR A 221 5.89 0.74 -18.35
N ALA A 222 6.90 1.59 -18.16
CA ALA A 222 7.04 2.50 -17.03
C ALA A 222 6.92 3.98 -17.41
N LYS A 223 6.48 4.28 -18.64
CA LYS A 223 6.37 5.66 -19.16
C LYS A 223 5.51 6.62 -18.32
N ASN A 224 4.61 6.07 -17.48
CA ASN A 224 3.70 6.83 -16.62
C ASN A 224 4.11 6.83 -15.13
N LEU A 225 5.37 6.49 -14.83
CA LEU A 225 5.89 6.49 -13.46
C LEU A 225 6.36 7.88 -13.06
N GLN A 226 5.94 8.30 -11.88
CA GLN A 226 6.38 9.54 -11.25
C GLN A 226 7.05 9.19 -9.92
N PHE A 227 8.20 9.80 -9.64
CA PHE A 227 8.85 9.66 -8.34
C PHE A 227 9.19 11.02 -7.75
N GLN A 228 8.54 11.33 -6.63
CA GLN A 228 8.79 12.52 -5.84
C GLN A 228 9.66 12.20 -4.63
N THR A 229 10.74 12.95 -4.48
CA THR A 229 11.67 12.81 -3.36
C THR A 229 11.65 14.06 -2.48
N THR A 230 11.45 13.86 -1.18
CA THR A 230 11.63 14.94 -0.18
C THR A 230 13.01 14.81 0.45
N LYS A 231 13.95 15.68 0.06
CA LYS A 231 15.30 15.74 0.65
C LYS A 231 15.22 16.05 2.15
N GLY A 232 15.90 15.25 2.96
CA GLY A 232 15.85 15.32 4.42
C GLY A 232 14.55 14.83 5.04
N GLY A 233 13.57 14.39 4.24
CA GLY A 233 12.32 13.83 4.74
C GLY A 233 12.55 12.51 5.47
N ILE A 234 11.90 12.35 6.62
CA ILE A 234 11.93 11.14 7.45
C ILE A 234 10.75 10.21 7.10
N HIS A 235 10.53 9.13 7.89
CA HIS A 235 9.37 8.24 7.77
C HIS A 235 8.05 8.90 8.24
N LYS A 236 7.68 10.01 7.61
CA LYS A 236 6.42 10.72 7.85
C LYS A 236 5.93 11.37 6.57
N VAL A 237 4.71 11.00 6.12
CA VAL A 237 4.07 11.59 4.94
C VAL A 237 3.62 13.01 5.30
N PRO A 238 4.12 14.06 4.63
CA PRO A 238 3.59 15.41 4.79
C PRO A 238 2.15 15.49 4.25
N TYR A 239 1.31 16.34 4.85
CA TYR A 239 -0.07 16.54 4.37
C TYR A 239 -0.13 16.93 2.88
N THR A 240 0.82 17.74 2.41
CA THR A 240 0.90 18.14 0.99
C THR A 240 1.03 16.95 0.05
N VAL A 241 1.73 15.90 0.45
CA VAL A 241 1.88 14.66 -0.34
C VAL A 241 0.58 13.88 -0.38
N SER A 242 -0.23 13.89 0.69
CA SER A 242 -1.58 13.31 0.67
C SER A 242 -2.51 14.05 -0.30
N VAL A 243 -2.39 15.37 -0.39
CA VAL A 243 -3.13 16.18 -1.38
C VAL A 243 -2.65 15.87 -2.80
N GLU A 244 -1.32 15.86 -3.03
CA GLU A 244 -0.71 15.54 -4.32
C GLU A 244 -1.10 14.14 -4.81
N MET A 245 -1.14 13.15 -3.91
CA MET A 245 -1.63 11.80 -4.19
C MET A 245 -3.09 11.81 -4.66
N ALA A 246 -3.98 12.54 -3.99
CA ALA A 246 -5.38 12.60 -4.38
C ALA A 246 -5.56 13.29 -5.74
N SER A 247 -4.86 14.40 -5.97
CA SER A 247 -4.83 15.08 -7.27
C SER A 247 -4.16 14.27 -8.37
N PHE A 248 -3.25 13.35 -8.04
CA PHE A 248 -2.70 12.40 -9.00
C PHE A 248 -3.79 11.44 -9.48
N PHE A 249 -4.57 10.85 -8.56
CA PHE A 249 -5.67 9.96 -8.92
C PHE A 249 -6.74 10.67 -9.75
N GLU A 250 -7.16 11.88 -9.37
CA GLU A 250 -8.14 12.69 -10.11
C GLU A 250 -7.76 12.90 -11.59
N LYS A 251 -6.45 13.00 -11.88
CA LYS A 251 -5.96 13.21 -13.26
C LYS A 251 -5.97 11.95 -14.11
N VAL A 252 -5.93 10.76 -13.49
CA VAL A 252 -5.64 9.50 -14.18
C VAL A 252 -6.77 8.48 -14.07
N LEU A 253 -7.75 8.71 -13.20
CA LEU A 253 -9.00 7.95 -13.03
C LEU A 253 -10.17 8.93 -13.10
#